data_AF-A0A5J9VTC7-F1
#
_entry.id   AF-A0A5J9VTC7-F1
#
_cell.length_a   1.000
_cell.length_b   1.000
_cell.length_c   1.000
_cell.angle_alpha   90.00
_cell.angle_beta   90.00
_cell.angle_gamma   90.00
#
_symmetry.space_group_name_H-M   'P 1'
#
loop_
_entity.id
_entity.type
_entity.pdbx_description
1 polymer ?
#
loop_
_entity_poly.entity_id
_entity_poly.type
_entity_poly.pdbx_seq_one_letter_code
_entity_poly.pdbx_strand_id
1 'polypeptide(L)'
;MGVVSAAVDAVVALFSLIMAVTAPLFDSQVVLPLTLYPLPLVDIFRWLFDHYLAADPPPFFRGLVWLDLALLWPVSVANLYGILTRRPWSATTSLMAGVHMVTYLFAIFGEMFSSGRETPKLILLYVPFIVFAVASVMRGLCSCSPQTMEGSPVAALRARKKRFEFTRKCGTWTCVQLFVNHRSTIVEEEESRNRAGVLKKRDRQPILPSPARSRGHEIGRHPSSRRSTGERGTMGVISAAVDAAVALFSLTIIVAAPLIDAQSVLPHSLFPAQLLDLKRWYAAEFDDYLVARPPGFFRGLVWLELVFHWPLAVANLYGLLTRRRWASTTSLMAGVSTLTSMSAVLGEMFASGKATPKLLLMYVPFAVFAVIAILRGLCSCSQRTTASSTLGPSARKKRFIWAYVWRKSQMQDVGLKLVQDQSVTDWARVYKVQNFKREQKGTKKTSVILGRLKVVWT
;
A
#
# COMPACT_ATOMS: atom_id res chain seq x y z
N MET A 1 -13.61 14.53 9.53
CA MET A 1 -12.78 13.41 9.02
C MET A 1 -12.72 13.35 7.48
N GLY A 2 -13.84 13.42 6.74
CA GLY A 2 -13.80 13.32 5.26
C GLY A 2 -12.99 14.41 4.53
N VAL A 3 -13.07 15.66 4.97
CA VAL A 3 -12.34 16.78 4.34
C VAL A 3 -10.82 16.68 4.57
N VAL A 4 -10.39 16.27 5.77
CA VAL A 4 -8.98 16.10 6.11
C VAL A 4 -8.32 15.00 5.27
N SER A 5 -9.02 13.88 5.03
CA SER A 5 -8.52 12.81 4.17
C SER A 5 -8.38 13.26 2.70
N ALA A 6 -9.30 14.09 2.21
CA ALA A 6 -9.21 14.60 0.84
C ALA A 6 -8.06 15.60 0.65
N ALA A 7 -7.82 16.47 1.65
CA ALA A 7 -6.71 17.41 1.63
C ALA A 7 -5.35 16.69 1.67
N VAL A 8 -5.19 15.71 2.57
CA VAL A 8 -3.97 14.88 2.63
C VAL A 8 -3.76 14.15 1.30
N ASP A 9 -4.83 13.62 0.71
CA ASP A 9 -4.74 12.91 -0.56
C ASP A 9 -4.29 13.83 -1.70
N ALA A 10 -4.78 15.06 -1.74
CA ALA A 10 -4.39 16.06 -2.72
C ALA A 10 -2.92 16.49 -2.55
N VAL A 11 -2.46 16.73 -1.31
CA VAL A 11 -1.06 17.09 -1.02
C VAL A 11 -0.12 15.97 -1.46
N VAL A 12 -0.42 14.73 -1.08
CA VAL A 12 0.41 13.58 -1.46
C VAL A 12 0.41 13.36 -2.97
N ALA A 13 -0.73 13.52 -3.65
CA ALA A 13 -0.82 13.39 -5.10
C ALA A 13 -0.03 14.47 -5.82
N LEU A 14 -0.19 15.74 -5.41
CA LEU A 14 0.53 16.87 -6.00
C LEU A 14 2.04 16.68 -5.86
N PHE A 15 2.51 16.30 -4.67
CA PHE A 15 3.92 16.07 -4.46
C PHE A 15 4.43 14.84 -5.21
N SER A 16 3.64 13.76 -5.29
CA SER A 16 4.02 12.58 -6.10
C SER A 16 4.12 12.93 -7.59
N LEU A 17 3.27 13.84 -8.08
CA LEU A 17 3.36 14.39 -9.43
C LEU A 17 4.61 15.24 -9.61
N ILE A 18 4.92 16.10 -8.63
CA ILE A 18 6.15 16.89 -8.63
C ILE A 18 7.34 15.94 -8.73
N MET A 19 7.51 14.99 -7.80
CA MET A 19 8.62 14.03 -7.82
C MET A 19 8.66 13.17 -9.09
N ALA A 20 7.52 12.76 -9.64
CA ALA A 20 7.48 11.98 -10.88
C ALA A 20 8.07 12.74 -12.09
N VAL A 21 8.00 14.08 -12.08
CA VAL A 21 8.53 14.96 -13.13
C VAL A 21 9.91 15.49 -12.74
N THR A 22 10.06 16.04 -11.54
CA THR A 22 11.25 16.77 -11.11
C THR A 22 12.41 15.85 -10.78
N ALA A 23 12.17 14.67 -10.17
CA ALA A 23 13.24 13.73 -9.84
C ALA A 23 14.08 13.36 -11.08
N PRO A 24 13.51 12.82 -12.18
CA PRO A 24 14.32 12.49 -13.35
C PRO A 24 14.91 13.72 -14.05
N LEU A 25 14.33 14.92 -13.89
CA LEU A 25 14.89 16.13 -14.50
C LEU A 25 16.07 16.72 -13.72
N PHE A 26 16.05 16.65 -12.39
CA PHE A 26 17.07 17.26 -11.53
C PHE A 26 18.09 16.24 -11.02
N ASP A 27 17.64 15.08 -10.53
CA ASP A 27 18.52 14.04 -9.97
C ASP A 27 19.44 13.47 -11.05
N SER A 28 18.96 13.39 -12.29
CA SER A 28 19.79 12.95 -13.41
C SER A 28 20.93 13.93 -13.72
N GLN A 29 20.80 15.23 -13.44
CA GLN A 29 21.88 16.21 -13.62
C GLN A 29 23.02 16.04 -12.60
N VAL A 30 22.75 15.39 -11.47
CA VAL A 30 23.77 15.07 -10.45
C VAL A 30 24.59 13.84 -10.84
N VAL A 31 24.00 12.93 -11.62
CA VAL A 31 24.63 11.67 -12.04
C VAL A 31 25.26 11.77 -13.43
N LEU A 32 24.57 12.43 -14.37
CA LEU A 32 24.97 12.52 -15.76
C LEU A 32 25.76 13.82 -16.04
N PRO A 33 26.64 13.82 -17.05
CA PRO A 33 27.36 15.02 -17.44
C PRO A 33 26.41 16.17 -17.77
N LEU A 34 26.68 17.36 -17.21
CA LEU A 34 25.88 18.58 -17.45
C LEU A 34 25.80 18.97 -18.94
N THR A 35 26.74 18.48 -19.77
CA THR A 35 26.75 18.70 -21.23
C THR A 35 25.57 18.06 -21.95
N LEU A 36 24.87 17.11 -21.32
CA LEU A 36 23.68 16.47 -21.88
C LEU A 36 22.39 17.31 -21.69
N TYR A 37 22.46 18.41 -20.93
CA TYR A 37 21.29 19.22 -20.59
C TYR A 37 21.37 20.62 -21.22
N PRO A 38 20.21 21.20 -21.61
CA PRO A 38 20.18 22.55 -22.14
C PRO A 38 20.54 23.57 -21.03
N LEU A 39 21.33 24.58 -21.39
CA LEU A 39 21.82 25.64 -20.48
C LEU A 39 20.73 26.23 -19.55
N PRO A 40 19.52 26.60 -20.03
CA PRO A 40 18.49 27.16 -19.16
C PRO A 40 18.03 26.21 -18.05
N LEU A 41 18.05 24.89 -18.30
CA LEU A 41 17.65 23.90 -17.30
C LEU A 41 18.73 23.73 -16.23
N VAL A 42 20.00 23.78 -16.64
CA VAL A 42 21.14 23.77 -15.72
C VAL A 42 21.15 25.05 -14.87
N ASP A 43 20.81 26.20 -15.45
CA ASP A 43 20.73 27.47 -14.72
C ASP A 43 19.57 27.49 -13.74
N ILE A 44 18.40 26.94 -14.11
CA ILE A 44 17.28 26.76 -13.16
C ILE A 44 17.69 25.82 -12.03
N PHE A 45 18.36 24.69 -12.32
CA PHE A 45 18.86 23.78 -11.30
C PHE A 45 19.84 24.50 -10.37
N ARG A 46 20.82 25.21 -10.92
CA ARG A 46 21.77 26.01 -10.13
C ARG A 46 21.10 27.10 -9.32
N TRP A 47 20.07 27.76 -9.84
CA TRP A 47 19.34 28.80 -9.12
C TRP A 47 18.47 28.23 -8.00
N LEU A 48 17.73 27.15 -8.28
CA LEU A 48 16.86 26.48 -7.31
C LEU A 48 17.69 25.86 -6.17
N PHE A 49 18.87 25.36 -6.53
CA PHE A 49 19.82 24.76 -5.64
C PHE A 49 21.11 25.60 -5.57
N ASP A 50 21.02 26.93 -5.50
CA ASP A 50 22.16 27.86 -5.35
C ASP A 50 22.77 27.77 -3.93
N HIS A 51 22.99 26.54 -3.52
CA HIS A 51 23.21 26.05 -2.18
C HIS A 51 24.23 24.91 -2.28
N TYR A 52 24.94 24.68 -1.18
CA TYR A 52 26.11 23.81 -1.13
C TYR A 52 25.91 22.38 -1.67
N LEU A 53 24.67 21.87 -1.70
CA LEU A 53 24.35 20.53 -2.18
C LEU A 53 24.40 20.37 -3.71
N ALA A 54 24.24 21.44 -4.50
CA ALA A 54 24.31 21.34 -5.97
C ALA A 54 25.54 22.00 -6.57
N ALA A 55 26.17 22.95 -5.85
CA ALA A 55 27.45 23.52 -6.27
C ALA A 55 28.58 22.47 -6.20
N ASP A 56 28.68 21.75 -5.08
CA ASP A 56 29.61 20.64 -4.86
C ASP A 56 28.90 19.53 -4.08
N PRO A 57 28.13 18.64 -4.76
CA PRO A 57 27.34 17.63 -4.08
C PRO A 57 28.22 16.72 -3.22
N PRO A 58 27.93 16.58 -1.91
CA PRO A 58 28.73 15.73 -1.05
C PRO A 58 28.64 14.26 -1.50
N PRO A 59 29.66 13.44 -1.25
CA PRO A 59 29.76 12.12 -1.87
C PRO A 59 28.56 11.20 -1.53
N PHE A 60 28.05 11.25 -0.29
CA PHE A 60 26.82 10.54 0.13
C PHE A 60 25.58 10.89 -0.70
N PHE A 61 25.47 12.13 -1.19
CA PHE A 61 24.30 12.62 -1.90
C PHE A 61 24.09 11.87 -3.22
N ARG A 62 25.18 11.52 -3.91
CA ARG A 62 25.11 10.73 -5.15
C ARG A 62 24.44 9.38 -4.93
N GLY A 63 24.70 8.73 -3.79
CA GLY A 63 24.06 7.46 -3.43
C GLY A 63 22.56 7.60 -3.16
N LEU A 64 22.15 8.71 -2.55
CA LEU A 64 20.73 9.05 -2.37
C LEU A 64 20.05 9.29 -3.72
N VAL A 65 20.62 10.14 -4.57
CA VAL A 65 20.11 10.46 -5.92
C VAL A 65 19.93 9.20 -6.78
N TRP A 66 20.87 8.25 -6.74
CA TRP A 66 20.71 6.97 -7.42
C TRP A 66 19.52 6.17 -6.89
N LEU A 67 19.33 6.14 -5.56
CA LEU A 67 18.18 5.48 -4.97
C LEU A 67 16.87 6.24 -5.29
N ASP A 68 16.92 7.56 -5.41
CA ASP A 68 15.77 8.38 -5.77
C ASP A 68 15.27 8.00 -7.17
N LEU A 69 16.20 7.89 -8.12
CA LEU A 69 15.90 7.43 -9.48
C LEU A 69 15.44 5.97 -9.53
N ALA A 70 16.08 5.08 -8.76
CA ALA A 70 15.81 3.64 -8.81
C ALA A 70 14.54 3.20 -8.04
N LEU A 71 14.21 3.89 -6.94
CA LEU A 71 13.14 3.51 -6.02
C LEU A 71 12.08 4.60 -5.88
N LEU A 72 12.48 5.83 -5.51
CA LEU A 72 11.51 6.88 -5.20
C LEU A 72 10.70 7.30 -6.42
N TRP A 73 11.34 7.43 -7.59
CA TRP A 73 10.67 7.82 -8.83
C TRP A 73 9.60 6.81 -9.26
N PRO A 74 9.89 5.49 -9.42
CA PRO A 74 8.86 4.51 -9.72
C PRO A 74 7.76 4.43 -8.65
N VAL A 75 8.13 4.54 -7.37
CA VAL A 75 7.17 4.54 -6.25
C VAL A 75 6.26 5.77 -6.31
N SER A 76 6.77 6.94 -6.68
CA SER A 76 5.99 8.18 -6.80
C SER A 76 5.04 8.13 -7.99
N VAL A 77 5.50 7.61 -9.14
CA VAL A 77 4.65 7.37 -10.32
C VAL A 77 3.53 6.38 -9.98
N ALA A 78 3.88 5.27 -9.34
CA ALA A 78 2.90 4.29 -8.88
C ALA A 78 1.92 4.95 -7.90
N ASN A 79 2.41 5.68 -6.90
CA ASN A 79 1.58 6.35 -5.91
C ASN A 79 0.57 7.30 -6.56
N LEU A 80 1.02 8.16 -7.47
CA LEU A 80 0.17 9.08 -8.22
C LEU A 80 -0.92 8.30 -8.99
N TYR A 81 -0.52 7.28 -9.77
CA TYR A 81 -1.47 6.45 -10.51
C TYR A 81 -2.48 5.78 -9.57
N GLY A 82 -2.03 5.30 -8.41
CA GLY A 82 -2.85 4.64 -7.41
C GLY A 82 -3.86 5.60 -6.77
N ILE A 83 -3.49 6.85 -6.53
CA ILE A 83 -4.40 7.86 -5.98
C ILE A 83 -5.46 8.23 -7.02
N LEU A 84 -5.04 8.51 -8.26
CA LEU A 84 -5.95 8.88 -9.37
C LEU A 84 -6.96 7.76 -9.67
N THR A 85 -6.51 6.51 -9.62
CA THR A 85 -7.35 5.33 -9.88
C THR A 85 -7.98 4.72 -8.62
N ARG A 86 -7.81 5.36 -7.46
CA ARG A 86 -8.31 4.93 -6.13
C ARG A 86 -7.97 3.48 -5.79
N ARG A 87 -6.74 3.06 -6.07
CA ARG A 87 -6.27 1.70 -5.80
C ARG A 87 -5.79 1.55 -4.36
N PRO A 88 -6.04 0.39 -3.72
CA PRO A 88 -5.70 0.17 -2.32
C PRO A 88 -4.19 0.12 -2.04
N TRP A 89 -3.38 -0.25 -3.03
CA TRP A 89 -1.92 -0.30 -2.91
C TRP A 89 -1.28 1.10 -2.87
N SER A 90 -2.02 2.17 -3.19
CA SER A 90 -1.55 3.57 -3.08
C SER A 90 -1.11 3.93 -1.66
N ALA A 91 -1.76 3.35 -0.65
CA ALA A 91 -1.35 3.53 0.75
C ALA A 91 0.08 3.03 1.02
N THR A 92 0.43 1.87 0.45
CA THR A 92 1.74 1.25 0.62
C THR A 92 2.81 2.08 -0.09
N THR A 93 2.56 2.52 -1.33
CA THR A 93 3.49 3.37 -2.08
C THR A 93 3.67 4.74 -1.42
N SER A 94 2.60 5.32 -0.88
CA SER A 94 2.69 6.55 -0.10
C SER A 94 3.51 6.35 1.17
N LEU A 95 3.34 5.23 1.88
CA LEU A 95 4.16 4.91 3.05
C LEU A 95 5.64 4.80 2.68
N MET A 96 5.97 4.08 1.60
CA MET A 96 7.35 3.92 1.13
C MET A 96 7.97 5.28 0.77
N ALA A 97 7.29 6.11 -0.03
CA ALA A 97 7.78 7.43 -0.39
C ALA A 97 7.97 8.32 0.84
N GLY A 98 7.03 8.28 1.79
CA GLY A 98 7.11 9.05 3.03
C GLY A 98 8.31 8.65 3.90
N VAL A 99 8.50 7.34 4.15
CA VAL A 99 9.63 6.85 4.96
C VAL A 99 10.98 7.12 4.31
N HIS A 100 11.04 6.94 2.99
CA HIS A 100 12.24 7.28 2.23
C HIS A 100 12.56 8.77 2.39
N MET A 101 11.57 9.66 2.22
CA MET A 101 11.76 11.11 2.40
C MET A 101 12.14 11.51 3.82
N VAL A 102 11.55 10.89 4.84
CA VAL A 102 12.00 11.13 6.24
C VAL A 102 13.48 10.79 6.38
N THR A 103 13.89 9.62 5.87
CA THR A 103 15.28 9.18 5.98
C THR A 103 16.25 10.09 5.24
N TYR A 104 15.88 10.47 4.01
CA TYR A 104 16.61 11.41 3.18
C TYR A 104 16.82 12.75 3.90
N LEU A 105 15.74 13.31 4.45
CA LEU A 105 15.78 14.60 5.16
C LEU A 105 16.71 14.54 6.39
N PHE A 106 16.71 13.44 7.16
CA PHE A 106 17.62 13.30 8.29
C PHE A 106 19.10 13.32 7.88
N ALA A 107 19.46 12.70 6.75
CA ALA A 107 20.83 12.79 6.21
C ALA A 107 21.19 14.23 5.82
N ILE A 108 20.29 14.93 5.12
CA ILE A 108 20.51 16.32 4.70
C ILE A 108 20.60 17.27 5.90
N PHE A 109 19.67 17.17 6.85
CA PHE A 109 19.68 17.98 8.07
C PHE A 109 20.91 17.70 8.92
N GLY A 110 21.35 16.44 9.04
CA GLY A 110 22.58 16.08 9.75
C GLY A 110 23.80 16.80 9.17
N GLU A 111 23.93 16.81 7.84
CA GLU A 111 25.02 17.52 7.17
C GLU A 111 24.90 19.04 7.32
N MET A 112 23.70 19.59 7.17
CA MET A 112 23.45 21.02 7.28
C MET A 112 23.78 21.54 8.69
N PHE A 113 23.29 20.88 9.73
CA PHE A 113 23.57 21.28 11.12
C PHE A 113 25.01 21.05 11.53
N SER A 114 25.67 19.99 11.02
CA SER A 114 27.07 19.73 11.35
C SER A 114 28.03 20.70 10.64
N SER A 115 27.64 21.25 9.48
CA SER A 115 28.47 22.18 8.73
C SER A 115 28.30 23.64 9.16
N GLY A 116 27.32 23.96 10.01
CA GLY A 116 27.01 25.33 10.43
C GLY A 116 26.49 26.20 9.29
N ARG A 117 25.98 25.58 8.21
CA ARG A 117 25.51 26.24 6.98
C ARG A 117 24.00 26.43 6.97
N GLU A 118 23.33 26.31 8.11
CA GLU A 118 21.90 26.53 8.22
C GLU A 118 21.55 27.98 7.87
N THR A 119 20.73 28.15 6.83
CA THR A 119 20.10 29.44 6.53
C THR A 119 18.58 29.31 6.68
N PRO A 120 17.88 30.33 7.19
CA PRO A 120 16.42 30.29 7.32
C PRO A 120 15.71 30.01 5.99
N LYS A 121 16.28 30.51 4.88
CA LYS A 121 15.79 30.26 3.51
C LYS A 121 15.87 28.78 3.15
N LEU A 122 16.99 28.13 3.47
CA LEU A 122 17.21 26.71 3.21
C LEU A 122 16.27 25.84 4.05
N ILE A 123 16.09 26.17 5.34
CA ILE A 123 15.10 25.46 6.18
C ILE A 123 13.70 25.60 5.59
N LEU A 124 13.32 26.82 5.17
CA LEU A 124 12.01 27.07 4.55
C LEU A 124 11.81 26.28 3.24
N LEU A 125 12.88 26.09 2.46
CA LEU A 125 12.86 25.27 1.24
C LEU A 125 12.52 23.80 1.53
N TYR A 126 12.95 23.25 2.68
CA TYR A 126 12.69 21.86 3.06
C TYR A 126 11.35 21.64 3.77
N VAL A 127 10.64 22.68 4.21
CA VAL A 127 9.34 22.56 4.88
C VAL A 127 8.31 21.77 4.04
N PRO A 128 8.14 22.02 2.73
CA PRO A 128 7.21 21.23 1.91
C PRO A 128 7.55 19.73 1.86
N PHE A 129 8.84 19.39 1.87
CA PHE A 129 9.31 18.00 1.88
C PHE A 129 9.00 17.33 3.21
N ILE A 130 9.17 18.02 4.34
CA ILE A 130 8.79 17.52 5.67
C ILE A 130 7.27 17.28 5.73
N VAL A 131 6.48 18.25 5.30
CA VAL A 131 5.01 18.14 5.28
C VAL A 131 4.57 16.96 4.43
N PHE A 132 5.17 16.79 3.24
CA PHE A 132 4.91 15.64 2.39
C PHE A 132 5.29 14.31 3.06
N ALA A 133 6.48 14.23 3.65
CA ALA A 133 6.98 13.02 4.28
C ALA A 133 6.02 12.56 5.40
N VAL A 134 5.65 13.49 6.28
CA VAL A 134 4.69 13.23 7.38
C VAL A 134 3.31 12.88 6.84
N ALA A 135 2.78 13.65 5.89
CA ALA A 135 1.45 13.39 5.30
C ALA A 135 1.39 12.00 4.64
N SER A 136 2.46 11.60 3.95
CA SER A 136 2.58 10.32 3.26
C SER A 136 2.67 9.14 4.24
N VAL A 137 3.48 9.28 5.29
CA VAL A 137 3.55 8.26 6.36
C VAL A 137 2.21 8.13 7.08
N MET A 138 1.59 9.24 7.46
CA MET A 138 0.29 9.25 8.14
C MET A 138 -0.80 8.62 7.26
N ARG A 139 -0.85 8.96 5.97
CA ARG A 139 -1.79 8.36 5.01
C ARG A 139 -1.59 6.85 4.91
N GLY A 140 -0.34 6.42 4.75
CA GLY A 140 0.04 5.01 4.69
C GLY A 140 -0.40 4.23 5.93
N LEU A 141 -0.04 4.73 7.12
CA LEU A 141 -0.38 4.11 8.40
C LEU A 141 -1.90 4.07 8.66
N CYS A 142 -2.61 5.16 8.39
CA CYS A 142 -4.08 5.22 8.57
C CYS A 142 -4.81 4.22 7.67
N SER A 143 -4.28 3.97 6.46
CA SER A 143 -4.87 3.05 5.50
C SER A 143 -4.47 1.59 5.77
N CYS A 144 -3.31 1.37 6.38
CA CYS A 144 -2.82 0.04 6.75
C CYS A 144 -3.36 -0.46 8.10
N SER A 145 -3.90 0.42 8.94
CA SER A 145 -4.51 0.03 10.22
C SER A 145 -5.81 -0.73 9.97
N PRO A 146 -5.98 -1.97 10.47
CA PRO A 146 -7.30 -2.57 10.52
C PRO A 146 -8.14 -1.67 11.41
N GLN A 147 -9.29 -1.21 10.92
CA GLN A 147 -10.29 -0.62 11.80
C GLN A 147 -10.69 -1.69 12.83
N THR A 148 -10.00 -1.74 13.97
CA THR A 148 -10.55 -2.20 15.24
C THR A 148 -11.56 -1.15 15.70
N MET A 149 -12.63 -1.01 14.92
CA MET A 149 -13.91 -0.65 15.47
C MET A 149 -14.59 -1.97 15.75
N GLU A 150 -14.46 -2.45 16.99
CA GLU A 150 -15.59 -3.10 17.65
C GLU A 150 -16.77 -2.14 17.58
N GLY A 151 -17.47 -2.20 16.46
CA GLY A 151 -18.64 -1.39 16.18
C GLY A 151 -19.78 -2.36 15.93
N SER A 152 -20.49 -2.67 17.02
CA SER A 152 -21.79 -3.35 17.04
C SER A 152 -22.57 -3.21 15.72
N PRO A 153 -23.22 -4.27 15.21
CA PRO A 153 -23.98 -4.25 13.95
C PRO A 153 -25.03 -3.10 13.87
N VAL A 154 -25.38 -2.51 15.01
CA VAL A 154 -26.25 -1.34 15.13
C VAL A 154 -25.62 -0.05 14.55
N ALA A 155 -24.30 0.16 14.65
CA ALA A 155 -23.62 1.35 14.13
C ALA A 155 -23.53 1.34 12.59
N ALA A 156 -23.27 0.18 12.00
CA ALA A 156 -23.27 -0.03 10.55
C ALA A 156 -24.67 0.17 9.94
N LEU A 157 -25.73 -0.24 10.66
CA LEU A 157 -27.11 0.03 10.25
C LEU A 157 -27.47 1.52 10.38
N ARG A 158 -27.00 2.23 11.41
CA ARG A 158 -27.24 3.68 11.58
C ARG A 158 -26.57 4.51 10.49
N ALA A 159 -25.35 4.14 10.07
CA ALA A 159 -24.66 4.79 8.97
C ALA A 159 -25.33 4.53 7.61
N ARG A 160 -25.92 3.34 7.42
CA ARG A 160 -26.71 3.02 6.22
C ARG A 160 -28.06 3.74 6.19
N LYS A 161 -28.73 3.89 7.34
CA LYS A 161 -30.01 4.60 7.45
C LYS A 161 -29.86 6.09 7.14
N LYS A 162 -28.80 6.74 7.66
CA LYS A 162 -28.48 8.14 7.31
C LYS A 162 -28.12 8.33 5.83
N ARG A 163 -27.46 7.34 5.21
CA ARG A 163 -27.13 7.38 3.78
C ARG A 163 -28.36 7.21 2.87
N PHE A 164 -29.39 6.48 3.32
CA PHE A 164 -30.66 6.36 2.61
C PHE A 164 -31.58 7.57 2.80
N GLU A 165 -31.54 8.23 3.97
CA GLU A 165 -32.28 9.47 4.19
C GLU A 165 -31.70 10.66 3.41
N PHE A 166 -30.37 10.69 3.21
CA PHE A 166 -29.74 11.74 2.41
C PHE A 166 -30.04 11.61 0.91
N THR A 167 -30.05 10.38 0.35
CA THR A 167 -30.51 10.18 -1.04
C THR A 167 -32.01 10.39 -1.23
N ARG A 168 -32.83 10.30 -0.18
CA ARG A 168 -34.26 10.63 -0.26
C ARG A 168 -34.51 12.14 -0.23
N LYS A 169 -33.67 12.92 0.47
CA LYS A 169 -33.79 14.39 0.56
C LYS A 169 -33.12 15.16 -0.60
N CYS A 170 -32.19 14.56 -1.34
CA CYS A 170 -31.59 15.18 -2.53
C CYS A 170 -32.33 14.88 -3.85
N GLY A 171 -33.39 14.06 -3.83
CA GLY A 171 -34.17 13.70 -5.02
C GLY A 171 -35.51 14.43 -5.18
N THR A 172 -35.77 15.49 -4.42
CA THR A 172 -37.10 16.14 -4.34
C THR A 172 -37.05 17.66 -4.52
N TRP A 173 -36.20 18.14 -5.45
CA TRP A 173 -36.27 19.51 -5.96
C TRP A 173 -36.24 19.54 -7.49
N THR A 174 -37.13 18.77 -8.13
CA THR A 174 -37.76 19.13 -9.41
C THR A 174 -38.93 18.18 -9.67
N CYS A 175 -40.06 18.71 -10.13
CA CYS A 175 -41.36 18.06 -10.38
C CYS A 175 -42.31 17.92 -9.17
N VAL A 176 -42.76 19.09 -8.69
CA VAL A 176 -44.14 19.27 -8.21
C VAL A 176 -45.02 19.52 -9.44
N GLN A 177 -45.99 18.64 -9.69
CA GLN A 177 -47.35 18.89 -10.22
C GLN A 177 -47.92 17.59 -10.79
N LEU A 178 -49.19 17.32 -10.46
CA LEU A 178 -50.04 16.20 -10.90
C LEU A 178 -49.93 14.89 -10.10
N PHE A 179 -50.56 14.82 -8.92
CA PHE A 179 -51.87 14.13 -8.80
C PHE A 179 -52.45 14.36 -7.39
N VAL A 180 -53.63 14.96 -7.39
CA VAL A 180 -54.50 15.25 -6.25
C VAL A 180 -55.34 14.02 -5.93
N ASN A 181 -55.72 13.87 -4.65
CA ASN A 181 -56.77 13.01 -4.11
C ASN A 181 -56.56 11.49 -4.21
N HIS A 182 -56.48 10.80 -3.07
CA HIS A 182 -57.68 10.33 -2.36
C HIS A 182 -57.31 9.44 -1.15
N ARG A 183 -58.07 9.65 -0.06
CA ARG A 183 -58.51 8.66 0.95
C ARG A 183 -57.60 8.29 2.13
N SER A 184 -57.94 8.95 3.22
CA SER A 184 -57.83 8.60 4.64
C SER A 184 -58.86 7.53 5.06
N THR A 185 -58.70 7.07 6.32
CA THR A 185 -59.40 6.03 7.13
C THR A 185 -58.75 4.64 7.01
N ILE A 186 -58.38 3.90 8.06
CA ILE A 186 -58.95 3.67 9.41
C ILE A 186 -57.81 3.30 10.38
N VAL A 187 -57.81 3.86 11.61
CA VAL A 187 -56.99 3.44 12.76
C VAL A 187 -57.91 3.38 13.99
N GLU A 188 -58.14 2.17 14.47
CA GLU A 188 -58.63 1.68 15.78
C GLU A 188 -58.84 0.18 15.51
N GLU A 189 -58.35 -0.79 16.28
CA GLU A 189 -58.54 -1.05 17.70
C GLU A 189 -57.76 -2.35 18.05
N GLU A 190 -57.66 -2.66 19.35
CA GLU A 190 -57.33 -3.97 19.93
C GLU A 190 -55.86 -4.35 20.20
N GLU A 191 -55.32 -3.62 21.17
CA GLU A 191 -54.50 -4.15 22.25
C GLU A 191 -55.34 -5.04 23.19
N SER A 192 -55.41 -6.36 22.95
CA SER A 192 -56.13 -7.28 23.86
C SER A 192 -55.76 -8.77 23.71
N ARG A 193 -54.46 -9.16 23.79
CA ARG A 193 -54.15 -10.59 23.99
C ARG A 193 -52.83 -10.87 24.71
N ASN A 194 -52.79 -10.53 25.99
CA ASN A 194 -51.81 -11.08 26.94
C ASN A 194 -52.56 -11.56 28.20
N ARG A 195 -52.79 -12.87 28.31
CA ARG A 195 -52.76 -13.72 29.53
C ARG A 195 -53.45 -15.08 29.32
N ALA A 196 -53.01 -16.05 30.12
CA ALA A 196 -53.42 -17.46 30.27
C ALA A 196 -52.89 -18.43 29.19
N GLY A 197 -52.32 -19.60 29.52
CA GLY A 197 -52.03 -20.29 30.78
C GLY A 197 -51.02 -21.42 30.47
N VAL A 198 -50.12 -21.75 31.39
CA VAL A 198 -50.22 -22.86 32.36
C VAL A 198 -50.01 -24.26 31.75
N LEU A 199 -48.87 -24.85 32.15
CA LEU A 199 -48.54 -26.27 32.40
C LEU A 199 -49.01 -27.36 31.41
N LYS A 200 -48.06 -28.03 30.75
CA LYS A 200 -47.98 -29.51 30.79
C LYS A 200 -46.57 -30.05 30.52
N LYS A 201 -46.06 -30.75 31.53
CA LYS A 201 -44.88 -31.61 31.59
C LYS A 201 -45.21 -32.94 30.90
N ARG A 202 -44.37 -33.44 29.97
CA ARG A 202 -44.28 -34.89 29.70
C ARG A 202 -42.96 -35.27 29.03
N ASP A 203 -42.31 -36.22 29.69
CA ASP A 203 -41.09 -36.93 29.31
C ASP A 203 -41.21 -37.68 27.97
N ARG A 204 -40.09 -37.77 27.24
CA ARG A 204 -39.58 -39.03 26.69
C ARG A 204 -38.14 -38.88 26.21
N GLN A 205 -37.32 -39.81 26.69
CA GLN A 205 -35.90 -39.97 26.46
C GLN A 205 -35.64 -40.89 25.22
N PRO A 206 -34.40 -41.27 24.89
CA PRO A 206 -33.83 -41.17 23.55
C PRO A 206 -33.81 -42.50 22.77
N ILE A 207 -33.61 -42.43 21.45
CA ILE A 207 -33.31 -43.61 20.62
C ILE A 207 -32.02 -43.34 19.84
N LEU A 208 -31.03 -44.20 20.07
CA LEU A 208 -29.78 -44.41 19.34
C LEU A 208 -29.84 -45.84 18.73
N PRO A 209 -28.84 -46.29 17.95
CA PRO A 209 -28.81 -46.36 16.49
C PRO A 209 -28.90 -47.80 15.93
N SER A 210 -29.14 -47.98 14.63
CA SER A 210 -28.74 -49.18 13.87
C SER A 210 -29.00 -49.05 12.34
N PRO A 211 -28.52 -49.95 11.46
CA PRO A 211 -27.28 -49.74 10.71
C PRO A 211 -27.41 -49.88 9.18
N ALA A 212 -26.28 -49.62 8.51
CA ALA A 212 -25.78 -50.19 7.25
C ALA A 212 -26.76 -50.53 6.11
N ARG A 213 -26.57 -49.84 4.97
CA ARG A 213 -26.80 -50.46 3.65
C ARG A 213 -25.82 -49.97 2.60
N SER A 214 -24.96 -50.91 2.19
CA SER A 214 -24.11 -50.87 1.00
C SER A 214 -24.91 -50.56 -0.27
N ARG A 215 -24.34 -49.72 -1.13
CA ARG A 215 -24.39 -49.92 -2.58
C ARG A 215 -23.24 -49.17 -3.24
N GLY A 216 -22.41 -49.93 -3.94
CA GLY A 216 -21.22 -49.45 -4.62
C GLY A 216 -21.56 -48.62 -5.86
N HIS A 217 -20.64 -47.71 -6.17
CA HIS A 217 -20.43 -47.25 -7.51
C HIS A 217 -18.94 -46.95 -7.70
N GLU A 218 -18.26 -47.87 -8.38
CA GLU A 218 -16.98 -47.62 -9.01
C GLU A 218 -17.18 -46.61 -10.13
N ILE A 219 -16.56 -45.44 -10.00
CA ILE A 219 -16.26 -44.56 -11.13
C ILE A 219 -14.78 -44.23 -11.02
N GLY A 220 -14.07 -44.52 -12.12
CA GLY A 220 -12.62 -44.57 -12.23
C GLY A 220 -11.90 -43.34 -11.68
N ARG A 221 -10.89 -43.60 -10.85
CA ARG A 221 -9.86 -42.61 -10.50
C ARG A 221 -8.81 -42.56 -11.61
N HIS A 222 -8.82 -41.46 -12.35
CA HIS A 222 -7.62 -40.96 -13.03
C HIS A 222 -6.55 -40.58 -12.00
N PRO A 223 -5.28 -41.00 -12.16
CA PRO A 223 -4.19 -40.52 -11.32
C PRO A 223 -3.61 -39.24 -11.95
N SER A 224 -4.09 -38.07 -11.52
CA SER A 224 -3.49 -36.79 -11.94
C SER A 224 -3.57 -35.72 -10.84
N SER A 225 -2.87 -35.94 -9.72
CA SER A 225 -2.35 -34.83 -8.89
C SER A 225 -1.39 -35.37 -7.81
N ARG A 226 -0.15 -35.62 -8.20
CA ARG A 226 0.98 -35.86 -7.28
C ARG A 226 2.10 -34.82 -7.45
N ARG A 227 1.72 -33.59 -7.85
CA ARG A 227 2.58 -32.40 -7.94
C ARG A 227 1.89 -31.25 -7.22
N SER A 228 2.05 -31.14 -5.90
CA SER A 228 1.87 -29.87 -5.15
C SER A 228 2.25 -29.95 -3.67
N THR A 229 2.58 -31.13 -3.13
CA THR A 229 3.02 -31.28 -1.74
C THR A 229 4.44 -30.77 -1.50
N GLY A 230 5.32 -30.82 -2.53
CA GLY A 230 6.69 -30.28 -2.44
C GLY A 230 6.75 -28.75 -2.39
N GLU A 231 6.05 -28.05 -3.28
CA GLU A 231 6.11 -26.57 -3.36
C GLU A 231 5.52 -25.86 -2.12
N ARG A 232 4.51 -26.46 -1.49
CA ARG A 232 3.88 -25.90 -0.28
C ARG A 232 4.79 -25.98 0.95
N GLY A 233 5.64 -27.02 1.03
CA GLY A 233 6.67 -27.14 2.06
C GLY A 233 7.79 -26.12 1.87
N THR A 234 8.30 -25.99 0.63
CA THR A 234 9.38 -25.05 0.29
C THR A 234 8.98 -23.59 0.54
N MET A 235 7.75 -23.20 0.15
CA MET A 235 7.25 -21.83 0.42
C MET A 235 7.15 -21.52 1.92
N GLY A 236 6.81 -22.51 2.76
CA GLY A 236 6.77 -22.34 4.21
C GLY A 236 8.16 -22.13 4.83
N VAL A 237 9.15 -22.88 4.37
CA VAL A 237 10.54 -22.76 4.82
C VAL A 237 11.14 -21.41 4.45
N ILE A 238 10.93 -20.94 3.21
CA ILE A 238 11.41 -19.63 2.76
C ILE A 238 10.81 -18.50 3.59
N SER A 239 9.50 -18.53 3.86
CA SER A 239 8.85 -17.51 4.70
C SER A 239 9.43 -17.49 6.12
N ALA A 240 9.67 -18.66 6.71
CA ALA A 240 10.26 -18.77 8.04
C ALA A 240 11.71 -18.25 8.07
N ALA A 241 12.51 -18.56 7.03
CA ALA A 241 13.88 -18.05 6.90
C ALA A 241 13.91 -16.53 6.76
N VAL A 242 13.01 -15.96 5.96
CA VAL A 242 12.85 -14.50 5.81
C VAL A 242 12.43 -13.86 7.14
N ASP A 243 11.44 -14.43 7.83
CA ASP A 243 11.02 -13.93 9.16
C ASP A 243 12.16 -14.00 10.18
N ALA A 244 12.96 -15.07 10.17
CA ALA A 244 14.13 -15.23 11.04
C ALA A 244 15.23 -14.21 10.72
N ALA A 245 15.53 -13.97 9.44
CA ALA A 245 16.50 -12.94 9.04
C ALA A 245 16.05 -11.54 9.50
N VAL A 246 14.77 -11.21 9.33
CA VAL A 246 14.15 -9.97 9.83
C VAL A 246 14.19 -9.85 11.34
N ALA A 247 13.95 -10.93 12.07
CA ALA A 247 14.06 -10.93 13.53
C ALA A 247 15.51 -10.75 14.01
N LEU A 248 16.46 -11.49 13.43
CA LEU A 248 17.88 -11.42 13.79
C LEU A 248 18.45 -10.02 13.56
N PHE A 249 18.17 -9.41 12.42
CA PHE A 249 18.63 -8.05 12.17
C PHE A 249 17.95 -7.03 13.06
N SER A 250 16.64 -7.18 13.33
CA SER A 250 15.96 -6.29 14.27
C SER A 250 16.61 -6.37 15.66
N LEU A 251 17.01 -7.58 16.09
CA LEU A 251 17.77 -7.77 17.32
C LEU A 251 19.14 -7.09 17.26
N THR A 252 19.85 -7.18 16.13
CA THR A 252 21.12 -6.47 15.93
C THR A 252 20.94 -4.97 16.13
N ILE A 253 19.94 -4.34 15.51
CA ILE A 253 19.68 -2.89 15.67
C ILE A 253 19.31 -2.55 17.12
N ILE A 254 18.49 -3.38 17.78
CA ILE A 254 18.08 -3.16 19.18
C ILE A 254 19.29 -3.07 20.11
N VAL A 255 20.34 -3.86 19.84
CA VAL A 255 21.57 -3.89 20.64
C VAL A 255 22.59 -2.85 20.14
N ALA A 256 22.89 -2.83 18.84
CA ALA A 256 23.93 -2.00 18.25
C ALA A 256 23.62 -0.50 18.34
N ALA A 257 22.38 -0.09 18.08
CA ALA A 257 22.03 1.33 18.09
C ALA A 257 22.29 2.02 19.43
N PRO A 258 21.87 1.49 20.59
CA PRO A 258 22.21 2.11 21.88
C PRO A 258 23.67 1.87 22.30
N LEU A 259 24.29 0.74 21.93
CA LEU A 259 25.64 0.41 22.38
C LEU A 259 26.74 1.10 21.57
N ILE A 260 26.57 1.28 20.26
CA ILE A 260 27.60 1.80 19.35
C ILE A 260 27.14 3.12 18.74
N ASP A 261 25.98 3.14 18.09
CA ASP A 261 25.56 4.30 17.27
C ASP A 261 25.23 5.52 18.14
N ALA A 262 24.58 5.32 19.29
CA ALA A 262 24.28 6.38 20.24
C ALA A 262 25.52 7.17 20.69
N GLN A 263 26.68 6.50 20.78
CA GLN A 263 27.95 7.15 21.12
C GLN A 263 28.47 8.10 20.02
N SER A 264 27.88 8.11 18.83
CA SER A 264 28.27 9.00 17.73
C SER A 264 27.55 10.35 17.77
N VAL A 265 26.47 10.46 18.56
CA VAL A 265 25.65 11.67 18.67
C VAL A 265 25.46 12.14 20.12
N LEU A 266 25.57 11.25 21.10
CA LEU A 266 25.46 11.59 22.52
C LEU A 266 26.83 11.90 23.16
N PRO A 267 26.86 12.72 24.22
CA PRO A 267 28.08 13.00 24.96
C PRO A 267 28.72 11.73 25.52
N HIS A 268 30.05 11.61 25.41
CA HIS A 268 30.79 10.44 25.89
C HIS A 268 30.65 10.21 27.41
N SER A 269 30.30 11.25 28.18
CA SER A 269 30.08 11.16 29.64
C SER A 269 28.88 10.28 30.02
N LEU A 270 27.98 9.98 29.08
CA LEU A 270 26.83 9.10 29.31
C LEU A 270 27.19 7.61 29.21
N PHE A 271 28.42 7.28 28.77
CA PHE A 271 28.83 5.91 28.51
C PHE A 271 29.98 5.50 29.44
N PRO A 272 29.95 4.27 29.98
CA PRO A 272 31.08 3.70 30.70
C PRO A 272 32.28 3.49 29.77
N ALA A 273 33.48 3.52 30.33
CA ALA A 273 34.74 3.41 29.57
C ALA A 273 34.79 2.18 28.67
N GLN A 274 34.24 1.04 29.13
CA GLN A 274 34.21 -0.21 28.39
C GLN A 274 33.44 -0.10 27.06
N LEU A 275 32.34 0.68 27.04
CA LEU A 275 31.58 0.89 25.80
C LEU A 275 32.31 1.82 24.84
N LEU A 276 33.00 2.84 25.36
CA LEU A 276 33.85 3.72 24.55
C LEU A 276 35.01 2.93 23.92
N ASP A 277 35.63 2.03 24.69
CA ASP A 277 36.71 1.17 24.20
C ASP A 277 36.21 0.14 23.19
N LEU A 278 35.00 -0.41 23.39
CA LEU A 278 34.35 -1.28 22.40
C LEU A 278 34.13 -0.55 21.07
N LYS A 279 33.64 0.70 21.09
CA LYS A 279 33.48 1.52 19.88
C LYS A 279 34.83 1.78 19.20
N ARG A 280 35.86 2.13 19.97
CA ARG A 280 37.22 2.37 19.44
C ARG A 280 37.80 1.12 18.81
N TRP A 281 37.67 -0.03 19.48
CA TRP A 281 38.09 -1.32 18.97
C TRP A 281 37.36 -1.67 17.67
N TYR A 282 36.03 -1.52 17.64
CA TYR A 282 35.23 -1.75 16.43
C TYR A 282 35.70 -0.87 15.27
N ALA A 283 35.85 0.44 15.51
CA ALA A 283 36.26 1.38 14.49
C ALA A 283 37.66 1.06 13.95
N ALA A 284 38.60 0.62 14.80
CA ALA A 284 39.93 0.21 14.39
C ALA A 284 39.93 -1.16 13.67
N GLU A 285 39.15 -2.12 14.16
CA GLU A 285 39.08 -3.47 13.59
C GLU A 285 38.51 -3.44 12.17
N PHE A 286 37.42 -2.70 11.94
CA PHE A 286 36.76 -2.64 10.65
C PHE A 286 37.23 -1.49 9.75
N ASP A 287 38.18 -0.67 10.23
CA ASP A 287 38.61 0.58 9.57
C ASP A 287 37.40 1.47 9.22
N ASP A 288 36.44 1.51 10.15
CA ASP A 288 35.17 2.22 9.96
C ASP A 288 35.34 3.70 10.31
N TYR A 289 35.73 4.48 9.28
CA TYR A 289 35.88 5.91 9.42
C TYR A 289 34.57 6.64 9.74
N LEU A 290 33.40 6.07 9.38
CA LEU A 290 32.10 6.67 9.68
C LEU A 290 31.79 6.59 11.17
N VAL A 291 32.23 5.53 11.86
CA VAL A 291 32.08 5.44 13.32
C VAL A 291 33.24 6.12 14.06
N ALA A 292 34.46 6.07 13.50
CA ALA A 292 35.63 6.73 14.10
C ALA A 292 35.49 8.25 14.14
N ARG A 293 35.04 8.86 13.03
CA ARG A 293 34.88 10.31 12.86
C ARG A 293 33.59 10.58 12.09
N PRO A 294 32.43 10.51 12.75
CA PRO A 294 31.14 10.55 12.08
C PRO A 294 30.93 11.89 11.36
N PRO A 295 30.78 11.88 10.02
CA PRO A 295 30.41 13.06 9.25
C PRO A 295 28.97 13.50 9.58
N GLY A 296 28.61 14.72 9.20
CA GLY A 296 27.33 15.33 9.56
C GLY A 296 26.13 14.50 9.11
N PHE A 297 26.11 14.09 7.84
CA PHE A 297 25.02 13.25 7.32
C PHE A 297 24.86 11.94 8.09
N PHE A 298 25.97 11.31 8.50
CA PHE A 298 25.96 10.06 9.24
C PHE A 298 25.40 10.27 10.66
N ARG A 299 25.76 11.37 11.33
CA ARG A 299 25.12 11.75 12.60
C ARG A 299 23.61 11.96 12.45
N GLY A 300 23.17 12.53 11.33
CA GLY A 300 21.76 12.64 10.98
C GLY A 300 21.08 11.28 10.86
N LEU A 301 21.71 10.33 10.16
CA LEU A 301 21.22 8.96 10.05
C LEU A 301 21.20 8.22 11.39
N VAL A 302 22.21 8.42 12.25
CA VAL A 302 22.24 7.87 13.61
C VAL A 302 21.09 8.44 14.46
N TRP A 303 20.80 9.74 14.36
CA TRP A 303 19.63 10.31 15.05
C TRP A 303 18.31 9.68 14.58
N LEU A 304 18.15 9.47 13.27
CA LEU A 304 17.01 8.75 12.72
C LEU A 304 16.98 7.31 13.24
N GLU A 305 18.13 6.65 13.29
CA GLU A 305 18.25 5.28 13.79
C GLU A 305 17.76 5.18 15.23
N LEU A 306 18.17 6.09 16.10
CA LEU A 306 17.74 6.10 17.50
C LEU A 306 16.26 6.44 17.68
N VAL A 307 15.76 7.47 16.98
CA VAL A 307 14.41 8.01 17.21
C VAL A 307 13.33 7.25 16.45
N PHE A 308 13.67 6.70 15.28
CA PHE A 308 12.71 6.05 14.38
C PHE A 308 13.00 4.57 14.21
N HIS A 309 14.23 4.20 13.85
CA HIS A 309 14.55 2.82 13.48
C HIS A 309 14.58 1.89 14.69
N TRP A 310 15.13 2.32 15.83
CA TRP A 310 15.25 1.51 17.04
C TRP A 310 13.87 1.13 17.62
N PRO A 311 12.92 2.08 17.82
CA PRO A 311 11.55 1.71 18.20
C PRO A 311 10.89 0.79 17.18
N LEU A 312 11.15 1.01 15.89
CA LEU A 312 10.62 0.20 14.81
C LEU A 312 11.19 -1.21 14.82
N ALA A 313 12.47 -1.39 15.15
CA ALA A 313 13.13 -2.69 15.29
C ALA A 313 12.56 -3.47 16.49
N VAL A 314 12.37 -2.82 17.64
CA VAL A 314 11.68 -3.41 18.80
C VAL A 314 10.28 -3.87 18.42
N ALA A 315 9.50 -2.99 17.77
CA ALA A 315 8.16 -3.32 17.30
C ALA A 315 8.21 -4.50 16.32
N ASN A 316 9.11 -4.47 15.35
CA ASN A 316 9.21 -5.49 14.31
C ASN A 316 9.56 -6.87 14.90
N LEU A 317 10.53 -6.94 15.83
CA LEU A 317 10.87 -8.15 16.55
C LEU A 317 9.68 -8.68 17.35
N TYR A 318 9.03 -7.82 18.14
CA TYR A 318 7.83 -8.20 18.90
C TYR A 318 6.71 -8.70 17.98
N GLY A 319 6.48 -8.01 16.86
CA GLY A 319 5.45 -8.34 15.88
C GLY A 319 5.70 -9.66 15.17
N LEU A 320 6.97 -10.00 14.90
CA LEU A 320 7.37 -11.29 14.35
C LEU A 320 7.15 -12.42 15.36
N LEU A 321 7.64 -12.25 16.59
CA LEU A 321 7.51 -13.24 17.66
C LEU A 321 6.04 -13.53 18.01
N THR A 322 5.20 -12.49 18.02
CA THR A 322 3.76 -12.62 18.31
C THR A 322 2.89 -12.78 17.06
N ARG A 323 3.50 -12.95 15.88
CA ARG A 323 2.84 -13.10 14.57
C ARG A 323 1.75 -12.07 14.29
N ARG A 324 2.02 -10.81 14.63
CA ARG A 324 1.08 -9.69 14.47
C ARG A 324 1.05 -9.21 13.02
N ARG A 325 -0.14 -8.82 12.57
CA ARG A 325 -0.38 -8.40 11.19
C ARG A 325 0.31 -7.09 10.81
N TRP A 326 0.55 -6.20 11.77
CA TRP A 326 1.26 -4.94 11.56
C TRP A 326 2.77 -5.14 11.36
N ALA A 327 3.31 -6.33 11.67
CA ALA A 327 4.73 -6.66 11.47
C ALA A 327 5.17 -6.56 10.00
N SER A 328 4.24 -6.73 9.06
CA SER A 328 4.52 -6.51 7.63
C SER A 328 4.75 -5.04 7.30
N THR A 329 3.96 -4.15 7.89
CA THR A 329 4.06 -2.71 7.67
C THR A 329 5.33 -2.15 8.34
N THR A 330 5.65 -2.59 9.56
CA THR A 330 6.88 -2.19 10.25
C THR A 330 8.14 -2.67 9.53
N SER A 331 8.12 -3.91 9.04
CA SER A 331 9.22 -4.46 8.21
C SER A 331 9.39 -3.69 6.90
N LEU A 332 8.30 -3.24 6.27
CA LEU A 332 8.39 -2.40 5.07
C LEU A 332 9.04 -1.06 5.38
N MET A 333 8.60 -0.40 6.45
CA MET A 333 9.16 0.89 6.89
C MET A 333 10.65 0.75 7.25
N ALA A 334 11.00 -0.29 8.00
CA ALA A 334 12.38 -0.55 8.40
C ALA A 334 13.25 -0.82 7.17
N GLY A 335 12.78 -1.67 6.24
CA GLY A 335 13.50 -1.96 5.01
C GLY A 335 13.72 -0.73 4.14
N VAL A 336 12.69 0.12 3.93
CA VAL A 336 12.84 1.35 3.15
C VAL A 336 13.83 2.32 3.81
N SER A 337 13.71 2.54 5.13
CA SER A 337 14.62 3.43 5.85
C SER A 337 16.06 2.91 5.86
N THR A 338 16.25 1.61 6.08
CA THR A 338 17.58 0.97 6.00
C THR A 338 18.17 1.14 4.61
N LEU A 339 17.39 0.88 3.55
CA LEU A 339 17.86 0.96 2.17
C LEU A 339 18.33 2.38 1.82
N THR A 340 17.56 3.40 2.23
CA THR A 340 17.94 4.80 2.04
C THR A 340 19.19 5.19 2.83
N SER A 341 19.32 4.71 4.06
CA SER A 341 20.53 4.96 4.87
C SER A 341 21.76 4.30 4.24
N MET A 342 21.61 3.06 3.78
CA MET A 342 22.68 2.31 3.12
C MET A 342 23.08 2.90 1.77
N SER A 343 22.14 3.47 1.00
CA SER A 343 22.50 4.14 -0.25
C SER A 343 23.34 5.40 -0.01
N ALA A 344 23.02 6.19 1.03
CA ALA A 344 23.86 7.33 1.44
C ALA A 344 25.26 6.87 1.88
N VAL A 345 25.33 5.87 2.77
CA VAL A 345 26.58 5.34 3.30
C VAL A 345 27.48 4.75 2.21
N LEU A 346 26.93 3.89 1.35
CA LEU A 346 27.67 3.31 0.23
C LEU A 346 28.06 4.37 -0.79
N GLY A 347 27.18 5.34 -1.07
CA GLY A 347 27.49 6.50 -1.90
C GLY A 347 28.72 7.26 -1.40
N GLU A 348 28.78 7.53 -0.11
CA GLU A 348 29.94 8.17 0.52
C GLU A 348 31.21 7.34 0.37
N MET A 349 31.15 6.03 0.64
CA MET A 349 32.31 5.15 0.55
C MET A 349 32.87 5.07 -0.87
N PHE A 350 32.00 4.88 -1.87
CA PHE A 350 32.41 4.78 -3.27
C PHE A 350 32.92 6.11 -3.83
N ALA A 351 32.22 7.22 -3.53
CA ALA A 351 32.59 8.51 -4.09
C ALA A 351 33.77 9.18 -3.37
N SER A 352 34.03 8.86 -2.09
CA SER A 352 35.22 9.32 -1.35
C SER A 352 36.47 8.48 -1.62
N GLY A 353 36.34 7.32 -2.28
CA GLY A 353 37.45 6.38 -2.51
C GLY A 353 37.92 5.62 -1.26
N LYS A 354 37.18 5.71 -0.15
CA LYS A 354 37.50 5.05 1.14
C LYS A 354 36.82 3.69 1.30
N ALA A 355 36.25 3.14 0.24
CA ALA A 355 35.62 1.82 0.24
C ALA A 355 36.67 0.71 0.35
N THR A 356 36.99 0.26 1.57
CA THR A 356 37.80 -0.95 1.77
C THR A 356 36.92 -2.20 1.63
N PRO A 357 37.44 -3.33 1.12
CA PRO A 357 36.66 -4.57 0.98
C PRO A 357 36.07 -5.06 2.31
N LYS A 358 36.80 -4.88 3.41
CA LYS A 358 36.36 -5.28 4.76
C LYS A 358 35.17 -4.43 5.21
N LEU A 359 35.25 -3.11 5.04
CA LEU A 359 34.17 -2.18 5.36
C LEU A 359 32.93 -2.47 4.49
N LEU A 360 33.12 -2.68 3.19
CA LEU A 360 32.02 -3.01 2.28
C LEU A 360 31.33 -4.32 2.67
N LEU A 361 32.08 -5.36 3.01
CA LEU A 361 31.54 -6.65 3.45
C LEU A 361 30.73 -6.54 4.74
N MET A 362 31.00 -5.53 5.58
CA MET A 362 30.23 -5.23 6.78
C MET A 362 28.90 -4.52 6.46
N TYR A 363 28.88 -3.55 5.55
CA TYR A 363 27.67 -2.76 5.22
C TYR A 363 26.74 -3.42 4.20
N VAL A 364 27.25 -4.23 3.27
CA VAL A 364 26.42 -4.94 2.26
C VAL A 364 25.33 -5.82 2.88
N PRO A 365 25.57 -6.59 3.96
CA PRO A 365 24.53 -7.34 4.65
C PRO A 365 23.33 -6.48 5.07
N PHE A 366 23.54 -5.23 5.50
CA PHE A 366 22.46 -4.30 5.86
C PHE A 366 21.64 -3.88 4.63
N ALA A 367 22.28 -3.69 3.48
CA ALA A 367 21.57 -3.41 2.23
C ALA A 367 20.76 -4.62 1.73
N VAL A 368 21.34 -5.82 1.78
CA VAL A 368 20.64 -7.07 1.43
C VAL A 368 19.45 -7.28 2.36
N PHE A 369 19.67 -7.06 3.65
CA PHE A 369 18.61 -7.09 4.66
C PHE A 369 17.46 -6.15 4.33
N ALA A 370 17.77 -4.90 3.97
CA ALA A 370 16.79 -3.89 3.65
C ALA A 370 15.87 -4.36 2.51
N VAL A 371 16.44 -4.95 1.47
CA VAL A 371 15.69 -5.53 0.34
C VAL A 371 14.79 -6.68 0.79
N ILE A 372 15.30 -7.61 1.61
CA ILE A 372 14.51 -8.72 2.16
C ILE A 372 13.32 -8.19 2.97
N ALA A 373 13.55 -7.18 3.82
CA ALA A 373 12.51 -6.57 4.65
C ALA A 373 11.43 -5.86 3.83
N ILE A 374 11.82 -5.18 2.73
CA ILE A 374 10.89 -4.57 1.77
C ILE A 374 10.04 -5.65 1.09
N LEU A 375 10.68 -6.69 0.53
CA LEU A 375 9.99 -7.78 -0.17
C LEU A 375 8.99 -8.47 0.75
N ARG A 376 9.40 -8.80 1.98
CA ARG A 376 8.52 -9.35 3.01
C ARG A 376 7.31 -8.45 3.28
N GLY A 377 7.55 -7.15 3.46
CA GLY A 377 6.53 -6.15 3.68
C GLY A 377 5.50 -6.09 2.54
N LEU A 378 5.98 -6.05 1.30
CA LEU A 378 5.17 -5.97 0.08
C LEU A 378 4.38 -7.26 -0.19
N CYS A 379 5.00 -8.43 -0.07
CA CYS A 379 4.32 -9.73 -0.29
C CYS A 379 3.18 -9.93 0.70
N SER A 380 3.38 -9.55 1.97
CA SER A 380 2.37 -9.64 3.02
C SER A 380 1.23 -8.62 2.87
N CYS A 381 1.54 -7.42 2.35
CA CYS A 381 0.51 -6.43 2.00
C CYS A 381 -0.29 -6.82 0.74
N SER A 382 0.33 -7.54 -0.20
CA SER A 382 -0.34 -8.02 -1.41
C SER A 382 -1.43 -9.05 -1.10
N GLN A 383 -1.13 -10.01 -0.21
CA GLN A 383 -2.12 -10.99 0.28
C GLN A 383 -3.33 -10.33 0.98
N ARG A 384 -3.13 -9.15 1.59
CA ARG A 384 -4.20 -8.34 2.20
C ARG A 384 -5.21 -7.84 1.15
N THR A 385 -4.72 -7.49 -0.03
CA THR A 385 -5.54 -6.91 -1.12
C THR A 385 -6.37 -7.98 -1.82
N THR A 386 -5.85 -9.20 -1.94
CA THR A 386 -6.58 -10.34 -2.52
C THR A 386 -7.59 -10.94 -1.54
N ALA A 387 -7.30 -10.98 -0.24
CA ALA A 387 -8.24 -11.45 0.79
C ALA A 387 -9.44 -10.50 1.00
N SER A 388 -9.21 -9.18 0.90
CA SER A 388 -10.31 -8.20 1.00
C SER A 388 -11.21 -8.16 -0.24
N SER A 389 -10.70 -8.57 -1.42
CA SER A 389 -11.50 -8.65 -2.65
C SER A 389 -12.20 -10.01 -2.82
N THR A 390 -11.84 -11.02 -2.02
CA THR A 390 -12.48 -12.35 -2.01
C THR A 390 -13.61 -12.51 -0.99
N LEU A 391 -14.17 -11.40 -0.48
CA LEU A 391 -15.55 -11.36 0.02
C LEU A 391 -16.57 -11.56 -1.13
N GLY A 392 -16.50 -12.75 -1.74
CA GLY A 392 -17.56 -13.57 -2.31
C GLY A 392 -18.50 -12.97 -3.37
N PRO A 393 -18.39 -13.40 -4.64
CA PRO A 393 -19.53 -13.42 -5.57
C PRO A 393 -20.69 -14.33 -5.10
N SER A 394 -20.50 -15.14 -4.04
CA SER A 394 -21.50 -16.10 -3.57
C SER A 394 -22.72 -15.47 -2.89
N ALA A 395 -22.62 -14.22 -2.41
CA ALA A 395 -23.77 -13.47 -1.89
C ALA A 395 -24.67 -12.90 -3.01
N ARG A 396 -24.17 -12.83 -4.26
CA ARG A 396 -24.94 -12.31 -5.41
C ARG A 396 -25.85 -13.38 -6.03
N LYS A 397 -25.49 -14.67 -5.97
CA LYS A 397 -26.35 -15.77 -6.46
C LYS A 397 -27.57 -16.01 -5.60
N LYS A 398 -27.48 -15.88 -4.26
CA LYS A 398 -28.65 -16.03 -3.38
C LYS A 398 -29.64 -14.87 -3.49
N ARG A 399 -29.18 -13.65 -3.82
CA ARG A 399 -30.07 -12.48 -3.99
C ARG A 399 -30.83 -12.48 -5.31
N PHE A 400 -30.31 -13.10 -6.36
CA PHE A 400 -31.04 -13.26 -7.63
C PHE A 400 -32.17 -14.30 -7.53
N ILE A 401 -31.99 -15.36 -6.74
CA ILE A 401 -33.04 -16.37 -6.53
C ILE A 401 -34.20 -15.78 -5.73
N TRP A 402 -33.94 -15.02 -4.67
CA TRP A 402 -35.01 -14.36 -3.91
C TRP A 402 -35.71 -13.24 -4.68
N ALA A 403 -35.01 -12.50 -5.54
CA ALA A 403 -35.64 -11.50 -6.42
C ALA A 403 -36.50 -12.14 -7.53
N TYR A 404 -36.10 -13.30 -8.05
CA TYR A 404 -36.88 -14.05 -9.04
C TYR A 404 -38.10 -14.72 -8.41
N VAL A 405 -37.96 -15.29 -7.21
CA VAL A 405 -39.06 -15.89 -6.44
C VAL A 405 -40.06 -14.83 -5.96
N TRP A 406 -39.58 -13.66 -5.49
CA TRP A 406 -40.45 -12.55 -5.08
C TRP A 406 -41.19 -11.91 -6.27
N ARG A 407 -40.53 -11.77 -7.43
CA ARG A 407 -41.17 -11.27 -8.66
C ARG A 407 -42.18 -12.27 -9.25
N LYS A 408 -42.02 -13.57 -9.03
CA LYS A 408 -42.99 -14.60 -9.45
C LYS A 408 -44.23 -14.62 -8.54
N SER A 409 -44.07 -14.34 -7.24
CA SER A 409 -45.20 -14.26 -6.30
C SER A 409 -46.07 -13.01 -6.50
N GLN A 410 -45.50 -11.91 -7.00
CA GLN A 410 -46.25 -10.68 -7.34
C GLN A 410 -46.99 -10.75 -8.70
N MET A 411 -46.65 -11.72 -9.56
CA MET A 411 -47.36 -11.92 -10.84
C MET A 411 -48.59 -12.83 -10.73
N GLN A 412 -48.73 -13.60 -9.65
CA GLN A 412 -49.93 -14.43 -9.44
C GLN A 412 -51.11 -13.64 -8.84
N ASP A 413 -50.85 -12.55 -8.12
CA ASP A 413 -51.92 -11.69 -7.55
C ASP A 413 -52.48 -10.66 -8.54
N VAL A 414 -51.81 -10.41 -9.67
CA VAL A 414 -52.26 -9.47 -10.71
C VAL A 414 -52.91 -10.22 -11.90
N GLY A 415 -52.77 -11.55 -11.98
CA GLY A 415 -53.23 -12.39 -13.09
C GLY A 415 -54.71 -12.79 -13.07
N LEU A 416 -55.52 -12.34 -12.11
CA LEU A 416 -56.95 -12.65 -12.04
C LEU A 416 -57.88 -11.47 -12.35
N LYS A 417 -57.33 -10.38 -12.89
CA LYS A 417 -58.11 -9.28 -13.47
C LYS A 417 -57.44 -8.83 -14.75
N LEU A 418 -57.77 -9.49 -15.86
CA LEU A 418 -57.86 -8.97 -17.23
C LEU A 418 -57.97 -10.16 -18.19
N VAL A 419 -59.18 -10.72 -18.27
CA VAL A 419 -59.69 -11.27 -19.53
C VAL A 419 -60.45 -10.12 -20.16
N GLN A 420 -59.93 -9.56 -21.26
CA GLN A 420 -60.66 -9.24 -22.50
C GLN A 420 -59.71 -8.48 -23.44
N ASP A 421 -59.79 -8.84 -24.72
CA ASP A 421 -59.34 -8.13 -25.94
C ASP A 421 -57.92 -8.30 -26.51
N GLN A 422 -57.92 -9.13 -27.56
CA GLN A 422 -57.50 -8.85 -28.93
C GLN A 422 -56.01 -8.69 -29.27
N SER A 423 -55.57 -9.68 -30.06
CA SER A 423 -54.73 -9.61 -31.25
C SER A 423 -53.82 -8.39 -31.43
N VAL A 424 -52.53 -8.66 -31.61
CA VAL A 424 -51.85 -8.52 -32.91
C VAL A 424 -50.41 -9.00 -32.75
N THR A 425 -50.12 -10.08 -33.47
CA THR A 425 -48.80 -10.58 -33.81
C THR A 425 -48.08 -9.58 -34.73
N ASP A 426 -47.14 -8.77 -34.23
CA ASP A 426 -46.18 -8.08 -35.12
C ASP A 426 -44.94 -7.48 -34.45
N TRP A 427 -44.16 -8.30 -33.72
CA TRP A 427 -42.84 -7.87 -33.24
C TRP A 427 -41.67 -8.79 -33.62
N ALA A 428 -41.94 -9.85 -34.40
CA ALA A 428 -40.91 -10.79 -34.85
C ALA A 428 -40.25 -10.45 -36.21
N ARG A 429 -40.70 -9.38 -36.91
CA ARG A 429 -40.22 -9.06 -38.27
C ARG A 429 -39.19 -7.92 -38.35
N VAL A 430 -39.03 -7.11 -37.30
CA VAL A 430 -38.12 -5.94 -37.33
C VAL A 430 -36.70 -6.26 -36.83
N TYR A 431 -36.50 -7.32 -36.04
CA TYR A 431 -35.16 -7.69 -35.54
C TYR A 431 -34.30 -8.53 -36.51
N LYS A 432 -34.88 -9.04 -37.62
CA LYS A 432 -34.17 -9.93 -38.56
C LYS A 432 -33.60 -9.24 -39.80
N VAL A 433 -33.87 -7.95 -40.02
CA VAL A 433 -33.40 -7.21 -41.21
C VAL A 433 -32.20 -6.29 -40.91
N GLN A 434 -31.90 -5.96 -39.66
CA GLN A 434 -30.72 -5.14 -39.32
C GLN A 434 -29.41 -5.91 -39.10
N ASN A 435 -29.44 -7.24 -38.91
CA ASN A 435 -28.21 -8.03 -38.69
C ASN A 435 -27.64 -8.70 -39.94
N PHE A 436 -28.35 -8.73 -41.08
CA PHE A 436 -27.81 -9.31 -42.32
C PHE A 436 -27.02 -8.31 -43.19
N LYS A 437 -27.05 -7.01 -42.84
CA LYS A 437 -26.35 -5.95 -43.61
C LYS A 437 -25.03 -5.48 -42.99
N ARG A 438 -24.59 -6.06 -41.85
CA ARG A 438 -23.30 -5.75 -41.21
C ARG A 438 -22.20 -6.80 -41.42
N GLU A 439 -22.51 -7.98 -41.94
CA GLU A 439 -21.51 -9.06 -42.17
C GLU A 439 -20.88 -9.09 -43.57
N GLN A 440 -21.30 -8.23 -44.51
CA GLN A 440 -20.75 -8.17 -45.88
C GLN A 440 -19.81 -6.96 -46.13
N LYS A 441 -19.52 -6.12 -45.12
CA LYS A 441 -18.61 -4.96 -45.25
C LYS A 441 -17.27 -5.10 -44.51
N GLY A 442 -16.95 -6.28 -43.99
CA GLY A 442 -15.74 -6.54 -43.19
C GLY A 442 -14.57 -7.24 -43.91
N THR A 443 -14.70 -7.64 -45.18
CA THR A 443 -13.71 -8.54 -45.83
C THR A 443 -13.20 -8.06 -47.20
N LYS A 444 -13.08 -6.74 -47.41
CA LYS A 444 -12.41 -6.17 -48.60
C LYS A 444 -11.43 -5.02 -48.32
N LYS A 445 -10.92 -4.88 -47.09
CA LYS A 445 -9.97 -3.81 -46.72
C LYS A 445 -8.70 -4.30 -46.01
N THR A 446 -8.25 -5.51 -46.33
CA THR A 446 -7.02 -6.12 -45.78
C THR A 446 -6.16 -6.84 -46.83
N SER A 447 -6.17 -6.40 -48.10
CA SER A 447 -5.21 -6.92 -49.11
C SER A 447 -4.55 -5.86 -50.00
N VAL A 448 -4.51 -4.59 -49.58
CA VAL A 448 -3.88 -3.50 -50.39
C VAL A 448 -2.83 -2.70 -49.62
N ILE A 449 -2.52 -3.05 -48.36
CA ILE A 449 -1.43 -2.40 -47.59
C ILE A 449 -0.49 -3.47 -47.02
N LEU A 450 0.00 -4.35 -47.89
CA LEU A 450 1.09 -5.28 -47.60
C LEU A 450 1.94 -5.55 -48.85
N GLY A 451 2.16 -4.49 -49.65
CA GLY A 451 2.95 -4.52 -50.89
C GLY A 451 3.79 -3.26 -51.14
N ARG A 452 3.97 -2.40 -50.14
CA ARG A 452 4.83 -1.20 -50.22
C ARG A 452 5.52 -0.92 -48.88
N LEU A 453 6.52 -1.74 -48.55
CA LEU A 453 7.61 -1.43 -47.61
C LEU A 453 8.60 -2.60 -47.66
N LYS A 454 9.26 -2.73 -48.81
CA LYS A 454 10.41 -3.62 -49.01
C LYS A 454 11.35 -3.01 -50.06
N VAL A 455 11.71 -1.75 -49.87
CA VAL A 455 12.85 -1.06 -50.49
C VAL A 455 13.23 0.07 -49.51
N VAL A 456 14.53 0.29 -49.33
CA VAL A 456 15.24 1.21 -48.43
C VAL A 456 15.75 0.54 -47.14
N TRP A 457 17.08 0.59 -46.98
CA TRP A 457 18.01 -0.13 -46.09
C TRP A 457 18.60 -1.43 -46.65
N THR A 458 19.35 -1.29 -47.75
CA THR A 458 20.75 -1.75 -47.81
C THR A 458 21.64 -0.57 -47.43
#